data_AF-A0A838R0J1-F1
#
_entry.id   AF-A0A838R0J1-F1
#
_cell.length_a   1.000
_cell.length_b   1.000
_cell.length_c   1.000
_cell.angle_alpha   90.00
_cell.angle_beta   90.00
_cell.angle_gamma   90.00
#
_symmetry.space_group_name_H-M   'P 1'
#
loop_
_entity.id
_entity.type
_entity.pdbx_description
1 polymer ?
#
loop_
_entity_poly.entity_id
_entity_poly.type
_entity_poly.pdbx_seq_one_letter_code
_entity_poly.pdbx_strand_id
1 'polypeptide(L)'
;MFFSYPAAYHLRLTKVERDGESITVRYRYQPHWSAESTVHFALIPLGRLPARKYNVKFEQDPMEQKYQDAGFLRVWQERKTVALPFSFTIYEPPSPTLAEPDKDAVQIALKEIWSDGMPGTRDISELEPRAADDHHSAGPILQEIRMTLRAYERKLGVWTGILVKGGQVNKSSTPPQVWKFPTVDFKGIEDGSSNTILAAEKAAPSQYWTIPGAAPWPYWEMYGYYTGADWPHMRLFGALKTTGPNPSGEVPLRDDSASRGASTVPIPEFGFGSAHPQVLCSVWGDGSTRMISAAADLTILDQLGKRADGTSASMNDL
;
A
#
# COMPACT_ATOMS: atom_id res chain seq x y z
N MET A 1 2.19 8.90 -11.85
CA MET A 1 1.40 7.69 -11.57
C MET A 1 0.08 8.12 -10.96
N PHE A 2 -1.05 7.61 -11.46
CA PHE A 2 -2.36 7.89 -10.91
C PHE A 2 -2.87 6.60 -10.28
N PHE A 3 -3.54 6.71 -9.14
CA PHE A 3 -4.26 5.59 -8.54
C PHE A 3 -5.72 5.96 -8.56
N SER A 4 -6.64 5.01 -8.75
CA SER A 4 -8.04 5.18 -8.37
C SER A 4 -8.30 4.19 -7.25
N TYR A 5 -8.58 4.72 -6.06
CA TYR A 5 -9.03 3.92 -4.94
C TYR A 5 -10.47 3.43 -5.22
N PRO A 6 -11.03 2.46 -4.47
CA PRO A 6 -12.46 2.16 -4.44
C PRO A 6 -13.29 3.34 -3.90
N ALA A 7 -13.27 4.46 -4.63
CA ALA A 7 -14.19 5.57 -4.51
C ALA A 7 -15.11 5.52 -5.73
N ALA A 8 -16.29 6.13 -5.66
CA ALA A 8 -17.24 6.21 -6.78
C ALA A 8 -16.72 7.06 -7.97
N TYR A 9 -15.41 7.28 -8.10
CA TYR A 9 -14.77 8.17 -9.05
C TYR A 9 -13.50 7.55 -9.61
N HIS A 10 -13.36 7.55 -10.94
CA HIS A 10 -12.10 7.29 -11.61
C HIS A 10 -11.44 8.61 -12.01
N LEU A 11 -10.12 8.59 -12.14
CA LEU A 11 -9.35 9.73 -12.61
C LEU A 11 -9.27 9.71 -14.13
N ARG A 12 -9.60 10.85 -14.74
CA ARG A 12 -9.50 11.04 -16.19
C ARG A 12 -8.52 12.16 -16.51
N LEU A 13 -7.53 11.88 -17.35
CA LEU A 13 -6.68 12.92 -17.93
C LEU A 13 -7.50 13.79 -18.90
N THR A 14 -7.35 15.11 -18.78
CA THR A 14 -8.05 16.07 -19.63
C THR A 14 -7.11 16.82 -20.57
N LYS A 15 -5.90 17.15 -20.12
CA LYS A 15 -4.88 17.83 -20.93
C LYS A 15 -3.49 17.54 -20.39
N VAL A 16 -2.50 17.45 -21.27
CA VAL A 16 -1.08 17.57 -20.89
C VAL A 16 -0.44 18.66 -21.73
N GLU A 17 0.27 19.57 -21.07
CA GLU A 17 0.89 20.73 -21.70
C GLU A 17 2.33 20.88 -21.21
N ARG A 18 3.25 21.07 -22.16
CA ARG A 18 4.66 21.35 -21.87
C ARG A 18 4.97 22.78 -22.29
N ASP A 19 5.37 23.60 -21.34
CA ASP A 19 5.80 24.98 -21.54
C ASP A 19 7.23 25.14 -21.00
N GLY A 20 8.21 25.05 -21.91
CA GLY A 20 9.63 25.01 -21.57
C GLY A 20 9.98 23.87 -20.60
N GLU A 21 10.32 24.24 -19.36
CA GLU A 21 10.71 23.34 -18.26
C GLU A 21 9.53 22.87 -17.41
N SER A 22 8.32 23.37 -17.70
CA SER A 22 7.11 23.10 -16.95
C SER A 22 6.23 22.12 -17.70
N ILE A 23 5.82 21.05 -17.02
CA ILE A 23 4.87 20.05 -17.54
C ILE A 23 3.62 20.13 -16.67
N THR A 24 2.50 20.50 -17.27
CA THR A 24 1.19 20.60 -16.62
C THR A 24 0.33 19.41 -17.01
N VAL A 25 -0.02 18.57 -16.05
CA VAL A 25 -0.94 17.45 -16.24
C VAL A 25 -2.29 17.81 -15.64
N ARG A 26 -3.28 18.07 -16.49
CA ARG A 26 -4.66 18.35 -16.08
C ARG A 26 -5.47 17.07 -16.01
N TYR A 27 -6.25 16.93 -14.95
CA TYR A 27 -7.07 15.76 -14.70
C TYR A 27 -8.42 16.14 -14.11
N ARG A 28 -9.39 15.24 -14.16
CA ARG A 28 -10.73 15.39 -13.58
C ARG A 28 -11.16 14.09 -12.92
N TYR A 29 -11.87 14.19 -11.80
CA TYR A 29 -12.62 13.06 -11.26
C TYR A 29 -13.91 12.86 -12.04
N GLN A 30 -14.08 11.66 -12.57
CA GLN A 30 -15.29 11.25 -13.27
C GLN A 30 -15.99 10.17 -12.44
N PRO A 31 -17.25 10.40 -12.03
CA PRO A 31 -17.98 9.37 -11.32
C PRO A 31 -18.20 8.10 -12.15
N HIS A 32 -18.19 6.94 -11.50
CA HIS A 32 -18.64 5.68 -12.07
C HIS A 32 -19.69 5.03 -11.15
N TRP A 33 -20.62 4.30 -11.75
CA TRP A 33 -21.77 3.70 -11.05
C TRP A 33 -21.49 2.29 -10.53
N SER A 34 -20.45 1.62 -11.02
CA SER A 34 -20.03 0.30 -10.51
C SER A 34 -19.24 0.43 -9.22
N ALA A 35 -19.25 -0.59 -8.36
CA ALA A 35 -18.38 -0.64 -7.17
C ALA A 35 -16.97 -1.17 -7.49
N GLU A 36 -16.59 -1.21 -8.77
CA GLU A 36 -15.32 -1.78 -9.22
C GLU A 36 -14.18 -0.79 -8.96
N SER A 37 -13.18 -1.24 -8.20
CA SER A 37 -11.90 -0.54 -8.11
C SER A 37 -11.09 -0.88 -9.34
N THR A 38 -10.84 0.10 -10.21
CA THR A 38 -9.95 -0.05 -11.36
C THR A 38 -8.63 0.66 -11.08
N VAL A 39 -7.55 0.17 -11.69
CA VAL A 39 -6.22 0.75 -11.58
C VAL A 39 -5.85 1.28 -12.96
N HIS A 40 -5.62 2.58 -13.06
CA HIS A 40 -5.31 3.23 -14.33
C HIS A 40 -3.93 3.87 -14.29
N PHE A 41 -3.17 3.74 -15.38
CA PHE A 41 -1.93 4.46 -15.56
C PHE A 41 -1.84 5.02 -16.98
N ALA A 42 -0.99 6.03 -17.17
CA ALA A 42 -0.79 6.68 -18.45
C ALA A 42 0.70 6.94 -18.70
N LEU A 43 1.15 6.69 -19.93
CA LEU A 43 2.46 7.04 -20.48
C LEU A 43 2.32 8.28 -21.35
N ILE A 44 2.95 9.36 -20.91
CA ILE A 44 2.89 10.66 -21.55
C ILE A 44 4.18 10.85 -22.37
N PRO A 45 4.12 10.86 -23.71
CA PRO A 45 5.30 11.13 -24.52
C PRO A 45 5.66 12.61 -24.40
N LEU A 46 6.80 12.92 -23.80
CA LEU A 46 7.30 14.29 -23.64
C LEU A 46 8.17 14.76 -24.82
N GLY A 47 8.36 13.90 -25.82
CA GLY A 47 9.27 14.12 -26.94
C GLY A 47 10.74 14.13 -26.52
N ARG A 48 11.60 14.75 -27.34
CA ARG A 48 12.99 15.03 -26.95
C ARG A 48 13.00 16.18 -25.94
N LEU A 49 13.62 15.92 -24.79
CA LEU A 49 13.84 16.88 -23.72
C LEU A 49 15.33 17.20 -23.64
N PRO A 50 15.75 18.47 -23.82
CA PRO A 50 17.15 18.84 -23.60
C PRO A 50 17.59 18.61 -22.15
N ALA A 51 18.90 18.53 -21.92
CA ALA A 51 19.42 18.35 -20.57
C ALA A 51 19.15 19.54 -19.64
N ARG A 52 18.18 19.37 -18.75
CA ARG A 52 17.78 20.36 -17.74
C ARG A 52 16.86 19.71 -16.70
N LYS A 53 16.52 20.49 -15.67
CA LYS A 53 15.51 20.12 -14.68
C LYS A 53 14.12 20.48 -15.19
N TYR A 54 13.20 19.54 -15.12
CA TYR A 54 11.79 19.71 -15.45
C TYR A 54 10.94 19.66 -14.19
N ASN A 55 9.88 20.47 -14.16
CA ASN A 55 8.91 20.51 -13.07
C ASN A 55 7.57 19.99 -13.60
N VAL A 56 7.03 18.95 -12.96
CA VAL A 56 5.72 18.38 -13.27
C VAL A 56 4.73 18.86 -12.23
N LYS A 57 3.66 19.53 -12.66
CA LYS A 57 2.54 19.95 -11.83
C LYS A 57 1.24 19.27 -12.28
N PHE A 58 0.36 19.05 -11.32
CA PHE A 58 -0.94 18.42 -11.55
C PHE A 58 -2.05 19.43 -11.23
N GLU A 59 -2.95 19.66 -12.17
CA GLU A 59 -4.04 20.63 -12.04
C GLU A 59 -5.40 19.93 -12.20
N GLN A 60 -6.28 20.06 -11.20
CA GLN A 60 -7.60 19.46 -11.26
C GLN A 60 -8.57 20.38 -11.99
N ASP A 61 -9.18 19.87 -13.06
CA ASP A 61 -10.28 20.53 -13.75
C ASP A 61 -11.59 20.42 -12.96
N PRO A 62 -12.49 21.40 -13.09
CA PRO A 62 -13.80 21.34 -12.45
C PRO A 62 -14.58 20.12 -12.96
N MET A 63 -15.38 19.52 -12.08
CA MET A 63 -16.29 18.43 -12.43
C MET A 63 -17.35 18.92 -13.44
N GLU A 64 -17.69 18.10 -14.43
CA GLU A 64 -18.70 18.45 -15.43
C GLU A 64 -20.07 18.71 -14.78
N GLN A 65 -20.81 19.68 -15.30
CA GLN A 65 -22.10 20.08 -14.76
C GLN A 65 -23.08 18.91 -14.68
N LYS A 66 -23.12 18.04 -15.69
CA LYS A 66 -23.98 16.85 -15.71
C LYS A 66 -23.81 15.91 -14.50
N TYR A 67 -22.60 15.85 -13.92
CA TYR A 67 -22.35 15.04 -12.73
C TYR A 67 -22.81 15.77 -11.47
N GLN A 68 -22.67 17.10 -11.44
CA GLN A 68 -23.22 17.94 -10.36
C GLN A 68 -24.76 17.85 -10.36
N ASP A 69 -25.38 17.90 -11.53
CA ASP A 69 -26.84 17.78 -11.70
C ASP A 69 -27.34 16.37 -11.30
N ALA A 70 -26.53 15.34 -11.49
CA ALA A 70 -26.79 13.97 -11.03
C ALA A 70 -26.53 13.75 -9.52
N GLY A 71 -26.21 14.81 -8.77
CA GLY A 71 -26.02 14.76 -7.32
C GLY A 71 -24.64 14.26 -6.88
N PHE A 72 -23.69 14.06 -7.78
CA PHE A 72 -22.31 13.76 -7.39
C PHE A 72 -21.68 14.98 -6.72
N LEU A 73 -21.02 14.74 -5.60
CA LEU A 73 -20.30 15.77 -4.87
C LEU A 73 -18.91 15.99 -5.47
N ARG A 74 -18.37 17.20 -5.35
CA ARG A 74 -16.97 17.44 -5.71
C ARG A 74 -16.07 16.59 -4.80
N VAL A 75 -15.15 15.84 -5.40
CA VAL A 75 -14.09 15.14 -4.67
C VAL A 75 -13.16 16.20 -4.07
N TRP A 76 -13.27 16.41 -2.76
CA TRP A 76 -12.41 17.32 -2.02
C TRP A 76 -11.06 16.63 -1.78
N GLN A 77 -10.07 16.95 -2.62
CA GLN A 77 -8.63 16.58 -2.53
C GLN A 77 -8.26 15.50 -1.50
N GLU A 78 -8.58 14.23 -1.77
CA GLU A 78 -7.85 13.14 -1.16
C GLU A 78 -6.47 13.06 -1.82
N ARG A 79 -5.46 13.64 -1.16
CA ARG A 79 -4.07 13.76 -1.65
C ARG A 79 -3.36 12.43 -1.96
N LYS A 80 -4.04 11.29 -1.86
CA LYS A 80 -3.47 9.95 -2.04
C LYS A 80 -3.66 9.38 -3.45
N THR A 81 -4.51 9.98 -4.25
CA THR A 81 -4.98 9.43 -5.53
C THR A 81 -4.15 9.94 -6.72
N VAL A 82 -3.55 11.13 -6.58
CA VAL A 82 -2.72 11.78 -7.60
C VAL A 82 -1.33 12.06 -7.05
N ALA A 83 -0.30 11.83 -7.87
CA ALA A 83 1.06 12.18 -7.50
C ALA A 83 1.18 13.66 -7.13
N LEU A 84 2.01 13.96 -6.13
CA LEU A 84 2.40 15.34 -5.84
C LEU A 84 3.22 15.91 -7.01
N PRO A 85 3.26 17.24 -7.16
CA PRO A 85 4.22 17.87 -8.06
C PRO A 85 5.63 17.37 -7.76
N PHE A 86 6.36 17.03 -8.82
CA PHE A 86 7.72 16.51 -8.70
C PHE A 86 8.61 17.12 -9.77
N SER A 87 9.92 16.99 -9.59
CA SER A 87 10.89 17.40 -10.60
C SER A 87 11.81 16.26 -10.95
N PHE A 88 12.26 16.21 -12.20
CA PHE A 88 13.29 15.28 -12.65
C PHE A 88 14.31 16.02 -13.52
N THR A 89 15.53 15.51 -13.57
CA THR A 89 16.60 16.08 -14.39
C THR A 89 16.91 15.14 -15.53
N ILE A 90 16.93 15.66 -16.75
CA ILE A 90 17.49 14.96 -17.90
C ILE A 90 18.98 15.31 -17.94
N TYR A 91 19.81 14.27 -17.91
CA TYR A 91 21.25 14.39 -18.10
C TYR A 91 21.55 14.07 -19.57
N GLU A 92 22.19 14.99 -20.29
CA GLU A 92 22.74 14.67 -21.62
C GLU A 92 24.08 13.95 -21.42
N PRO A 93 24.37 12.87 -22.18
CA PRO A 93 25.76 12.56 -22.49
C PRO A 93 26.33 13.74 -23.30
N PRO A 94 27.63 14.09 -23.17
CA PRO A 94 28.20 15.29 -23.77
C PRO A 94 27.97 15.30 -25.29
N SER A 95 27.01 16.12 -25.75
CA SER A 95 26.77 16.40 -27.16
C SER A 95 27.15 17.86 -27.44
N PRO A 96 28.01 18.14 -28.43
CA PRO A 96 28.56 19.47 -28.66
C PRO A 96 27.61 20.43 -29.38
N THR A 97 26.30 20.17 -29.43
CA THR A 97 25.36 21.05 -30.14
C THR A 97 24.02 21.13 -29.42
N LEU A 98 23.94 22.03 -28.43
CA LEU A 98 22.68 22.39 -27.76
C LEU A 98 21.80 23.15 -28.75
N ALA A 99 20.79 22.48 -29.30
CA ALA A 99 19.71 23.18 -30.00
C ALA A 99 18.96 24.07 -29.00
N GLU A 100 18.66 25.32 -29.39
CA GLU A 100 17.85 26.21 -28.56
C GLU A 100 16.46 25.59 -28.27
N PRO A 101 15.92 25.78 -27.05
CA PRO A 101 14.61 25.25 -26.71
C PRO A 101 13.52 25.81 -27.63
N ASP A 102 12.58 24.94 -27.98
CA ASP A 102 11.28 25.35 -28.52
C ASP A 102 10.60 26.25 -27.47
N LYS A 103 10.38 27.53 -27.81
CA LYS A 103 9.84 28.54 -26.89
C LYS A 103 8.32 28.51 -26.78
N ASP A 104 7.65 27.69 -27.59
CA ASP A 104 6.21 27.63 -27.64
C ASP A 104 5.68 26.47 -26.80
N ALA A 105 4.59 26.74 -26.06
CA ALA A 105 3.90 25.72 -25.29
C ALA A 105 3.35 24.64 -26.24
N VAL A 106 3.79 23.40 -26.03
CA VAL A 106 3.36 22.24 -26.81
C VAL A 106 2.25 21.55 -26.04
N GLN A 107 1.04 21.58 -26.60
CA GLN A 107 -0.07 20.75 -26.12
C GLN A 107 0.10 19.33 -26.66
N ILE A 108 0.22 18.35 -25.75
CA ILE A 108 0.24 16.94 -26.12
C ILE A 108 -1.21 16.47 -26.22
N ALA A 109 -1.61 16.03 -27.40
CA ALA A 109 -2.99 15.59 -27.60
C ALA A 109 -3.23 14.29 -26.80
N LEU A 110 -4.41 14.12 -26.18
CA LEU A 110 -4.69 12.88 -25.42
C LEU A 110 -4.51 11.63 -26.29
N LYS A 111 -4.86 11.71 -27.58
CA LYS A 111 -4.63 10.66 -28.59
C LYS A 111 -3.16 10.35 -28.88
N GLU A 112 -2.21 11.03 -28.24
CA GLU A 112 -0.77 10.74 -28.32
C GLU A 112 -0.27 10.09 -27.02
N ILE A 113 -1.05 10.19 -25.94
CA ILE A 113 -0.79 9.54 -24.66
C ILE A 113 -1.25 8.09 -24.77
N TRP A 114 -0.48 7.18 -24.18
CA TRP A 114 -0.82 5.76 -24.10
C TRP A 114 -1.35 5.44 -22.71
N SER A 115 -2.41 4.64 -22.58
CA SER A 115 -2.94 4.25 -21.27
C SER A 115 -3.65 2.89 -21.29
N ASP A 116 -3.87 2.30 -20.12
CA ASP A 116 -4.71 1.12 -19.95
C ASP A 116 -6.17 1.55 -19.64
N GLY A 117 -7.02 1.49 -20.67
CA GLY A 117 -8.46 1.73 -20.56
C GLY A 117 -8.89 3.17 -20.27
N MET A 118 -8.05 4.19 -20.47
CA MET A 118 -8.45 5.59 -20.26
C MET A 118 -9.14 6.18 -21.51
N PRO A 119 -10.35 6.74 -21.39
CA PRO A 119 -11.04 7.32 -22.53
C PRO A 119 -10.29 8.50 -23.17
N GLY A 120 -10.06 8.43 -24.48
CA GLY A 120 -9.45 9.51 -25.28
C GLY A 120 -7.94 9.40 -25.46
N THR A 121 -7.28 8.40 -24.86
CA THR A 121 -5.88 8.05 -25.09
C THR A 121 -5.75 6.89 -26.07
N ARG A 122 -4.54 6.64 -26.59
CA ARG A 122 -4.24 5.38 -27.27
C ARG A 122 -4.24 4.24 -26.28
N ASP A 123 -4.74 3.09 -26.72
CA ASP A 123 -4.65 1.87 -25.91
C ASP A 123 -3.18 1.47 -25.85
N ILE A 124 -2.62 1.31 -24.65
CA ILE A 124 -1.23 0.93 -24.48
C ILE A 124 -0.87 -0.40 -25.17
N SER A 125 -1.85 -1.25 -25.43
CA SER A 125 -1.63 -2.49 -26.20
C SER A 125 -1.19 -2.25 -27.66
N GLU A 126 -1.38 -1.07 -28.24
CA GLU A 126 -0.89 -0.80 -29.61
C GLU A 126 0.61 -0.43 -29.64
N LEU A 127 1.26 -0.13 -28.51
CA LEU A 127 2.73 0.05 -28.46
C LEU A 127 3.47 -1.26 -28.74
N GLU A 128 2.84 -2.36 -28.37
CA GLU A 128 3.40 -3.71 -28.47
C GLU A 128 2.32 -4.63 -29.01
N PRO A 129 2.03 -4.55 -30.33
CA PRO A 129 0.98 -5.35 -30.93
C PRO A 129 1.25 -6.82 -30.65
N ARG A 130 0.24 -7.51 -30.10
CA ARG A 130 0.34 -8.91 -29.71
C ARG A 130 0.68 -9.77 -30.93
N ALA A 131 1.51 -10.79 -30.73
CA ALA A 131 1.62 -11.87 -31.71
C ALA A 131 0.22 -12.50 -31.89
N ALA A 132 -0.14 -12.84 -33.13
CA ALA A 132 -1.50 -13.23 -33.49
C ALA A 132 -2.07 -14.40 -32.67
N ASP A 133 -1.21 -15.20 -32.04
CA ASP A 133 -1.55 -16.44 -31.35
C ASP A 133 -1.58 -16.32 -29.81
N ASP A 134 -1.30 -15.13 -29.24
CA ASP A 134 -1.26 -14.93 -27.78
C ASP A 134 -2.32 -13.92 -27.30
N HIS A 135 -3.45 -14.45 -26.84
CA HIS A 135 -4.55 -13.64 -26.30
C HIS A 135 -4.35 -13.24 -24.82
N HIS A 136 -3.31 -13.75 -24.15
CA HIS A 136 -3.16 -13.63 -22.70
C HIS A 136 -1.95 -12.83 -22.23
N SER A 137 -0.95 -12.56 -23.09
CA SER A 137 0.19 -11.72 -22.72
C SER A 137 0.02 -10.25 -23.12
N ALA A 138 0.37 -9.38 -22.19
CA ALA A 138 0.76 -8.00 -22.49
C ALA A 138 2.16 -8.01 -23.12
N GLY A 139 2.48 -7.05 -23.98
CA GLY A 139 3.86 -6.86 -24.43
C GLY A 139 4.82 -6.56 -23.25
N PRO A 140 6.14 -6.69 -23.45
CA PRO A 140 7.13 -6.63 -22.38
C PRO A 140 7.09 -5.33 -21.55
N ILE A 141 6.86 -4.17 -22.17
CA ILE A 141 6.76 -2.88 -21.46
C ILE A 141 5.51 -2.84 -20.58
N LEU A 142 4.36 -3.25 -21.12
CA LEU A 142 3.10 -3.26 -20.37
C LEU A 142 3.14 -4.26 -19.20
N GLN A 143 3.83 -5.38 -19.40
CA GLN A 143 4.06 -6.36 -18.35
C GLN A 143 4.89 -5.78 -17.20
N GLU A 144 5.98 -5.05 -17.49
CA GLU A 144 6.82 -4.42 -16.48
C GLU A 144 6.04 -3.39 -15.63
N ILE A 145 5.27 -2.51 -16.28
CA ILE A 145 4.47 -1.49 -15.60
C ILE A 145 3.42 -2.12 -14.67
N ARG A 146 2.73 -3.18 -15.13
CA ARG A 146 1.74 -3.90 -14.32
C ARG A 146 2.39 -4.56 -13.10
N MET A 147 3.61 -5.07 -13.23
CA MET A 147 4.35 -5.65 -12.10
C MET A 147 4.70 -4.58 -11.05
N THR A 148 5.19 -3.41 -11.47
CA THR A 148 5.53 -2.31 -10.54
C THR A 148 4.29 -1.76 -9.80
N LEU A 149 3.16 -1.61 -10.50
CA LEU A 149 1.92 -1.13 -9.88
C LEU A 149 1.38 -2.10 -8.82
N ARG A 150 1.38 -3.41 -9.11
CA ARG A 150 0.97 -4.45 -8.16
C ARG A 150 1.91 -4.54 -6.94
N ALA A 151 3.19 -4.22 -7.08
CA ALA A 151 4.11 -4.13 -5.96
C ALA A 151 3.79 -2.94 -5.05
N TYR A 152 3.38 -1.80 -5.62
CA TYR A 152 2.93 -0.62 -4.86
C TYR A 152 1.62 -0.87 -4.10
N GLU A 153 0.67 -1.60 -4.70
CA GLU A 153 -0.60 -1.96 -4.06
C GLU A 153 -0.43 -2.92 -2.88
N ARG A 154 0.56 -3.82 -2.96
CA ARG A 154 0.89 -4.74 -1.86
C ARG A 154 1.48 -4.05 -0.63
N LYS A 155 2.08 -2.87 -0.77
CA LYS A 155 2.43 -1.99 0.37
C LYS A 155 1.20 -1.43 1.14
N LEU A 156 -0.02 -1.57 0.63
CA LEU A 156 -1.24 -0.92 1.15
C LEU A 156 -2.28 -1.88 1.80
N GLY A 157 -1.98 -3.18 1.98
CA GLY A 157 -2.94 -4.17 2.53
C GLY A 157 -2.73 -4.53 4.02
N VAL A 158 -3.83 -4.86 4.73
CA VAL A 158 -3.80 -5.56 6.03
C VAL A 158 -3.69 -7.07 5.76
N TRP A 159 -3.05 -7.87 6.65
CA TRP A 159 -2.84 -9.33 6.51
C TRP A 159 -1.76 -9.74 5.49
N THR A 160 -0.64 -9.04 5.52
CA THR A 160 0.52 -9.26 4.63
C THR A 160 1.64 -10.08 5.28
N GLY A 161 1.47 -10.63 6.49
CA GLY A 161 2.44 -11.54 7.12
C GLY A 161 2.35 -12.99 6.62
N ILE A 162 3.20 -13.90 7.11
CA ILE A 162 3.22 -15.31 6.67
C ILE A 162 1.96 -16.06 7.12
N LEU A 163 1.52 -15.85 8.37
CA LEU A 163 0.29 -16.42 8.90
C LEU A 163 -0.85 -15.42 8.73
N VAL A 164 -1.86 -15.81 7.95
CA VAL A 164 -3.03 -14.97 7.64
C VAL A 164 -4.33 -15.73 7.88
N LYS A 165 -5.41 -14.97 8.08
CA LYS A 165 -6.77 -15.52 8.15
C LYS A 165 -7.08 -16.29 6.85
N GLY A 166 -7.73 -17.45 6.95
CA GLY A 166 -8.12 -18.25 5.77
C GLY A 166 -9.39 -17.74 5.05
N GLY A 167 -10.11 -16.78 5.62
CA GLY A 167 -11.34 -16.22 5.07
C GLY A 167 -12.22 -15.53 6.10
N GLN A 168 -13.27 -14.84 5.67
CA GLN A 168 -14.24 -14.13 6.48
C GLN A 168 -15.66 -14.58 6.12
N VAL A 169 -16.57 -14.56 7.10
CA VAL A 169 -17.98 -14.86 6.87
C VAL A 169 -18.81 -13.65 7.32
N ASN A 170 -19.72 -13.19 6.46
CA ASN A 170 -20.79 -12.30 6.84
C ASN A 170 -22.05 -13.12 7.14
N LYS A 171 -22.40 -13.18 8.43
CA LYS A 171 -23.58 -13.89 8.91
C LYS A 171 -24.88 -13.08 8.75
N SER A 172 -24.83 -11.80 8.38
CA SER A 172 -26.02 -10.96 8.22
C SER A 172 -26.74 -11.16 6.88
N SER A 173 -26.11 -11.82 5.90
CA SER A 173 -26.75 -12.19 4.64
C SER A 173 -27.45 -13.55 4.74
N THR A 174 -28.50 -13.76 3.93
CA THR A 174 -29.17 -15.05 3.80
C THR A 174 -29.15 -15.49 2.33
N PRO A 175 -28.35 -16.51 1.96
CA PRO A 175 -27.44 -17.27 2.81
C PRO A 175 -26.21 -16.45 3.29
N PRO A 176 -25.51 -16.88 4.37
CA PRO A 176 -24.28 -16.23 4.80
C PRO A 176 -23.25 -16.15 3.67
N GLN A 177 -22.65 -14.98 3.49
CA GLN A 177 -21.65 -14.73 2.46
C GLN A 177 -20.27 -15.11 3.01
N VAL A 178 -19.55 -15.97 2.29
CA VAL A 178 -18.21 -16.43 2.68
C VAL A 178 -17.18 -15.88 1.70
N TRP A 179 -16.20 -15.16 2.21
CA TRP A 179 -15.01 -14.73 1.47
C TRP A 179 -13.84 -15.62 1.90
N LYS A 180 -13.31 -16.42 0.99
CA LYS A 180 -12.08 -17.19 1.25
C LYS A 180 -10.87 -16.34 0.89
N PHE A 181 -9.88 -16.28 1.77
CA PHE A 181 -8.61 -15.64 1.48
C PHE A 181 -7.63 -16.66 0.87
N PRO A 182 -6.70 -16.22 0.01
CA PRO A 182 -5.74 -17.12 -0.59
C PRO A 182 -4.83 -17.74 0.47
N THR A 183 -4.44 -19.00 0.26
CA THR A 183 -3.39 -19.64 1.05
C THR A 183 -2.05 -18.94 0.77
N VAL A 184 -1.30 -18.65 1.83
CA VAL A 184 0.09 -18.20 1.73
C VAL A 184 0.97 -19.45 1.76
N ASP A 185 1.64 -19.74 0.65
CA ASP A 185 2.70 -20.74 0.60
C ASP A 185 4.07 -20.06 0.76
N PHE A 186 5.14 -20.86 0.79
CA PHE A 186 6.50 -20.33 0.92
C PHE A 186 6.90 -19.43 -0.26
N LYS A 187 6.34 -19.69 -1.45
CA LYS A 187 6.56 -18.86 -2.65
C LYS A 187 5.95 -17.47 -2.49
N GLY A 188 4.87 -17.34 -1.73
CA GLY A 188 4.22 -16.06 -1.43
C GLY A 188 4.99 -15.16 -0.44
N ILE A 189 6.17 -15.57 0.03
CA ILE A 189 7.08 -14.80 0.90
C ILE A 189 8.20 -14.22 0.02
N GLU A 190 7.86 -13.18 -0.73
CA GLU A 190 8.72 -12.52 -1.72
C GLU A 190 9.92 -11.79 -1.08
N ASP A 191 9.78 -11.32 0.15
CA ASP A 191 10.85 -10.62 0.88
C ASP A 191 11.88 -11.59 1.52
N GLY A 192 11.63 -12.90 1.40
CA GLY A 192 12.52 -13.99 1.83
C GLY A 192 12.13 -14.58 3.19
N SER A 193 11.97 -15.90 3.27
CA SER A 193 11.53 -16.58 4.51
C SER A 193 12.46 -16.38 5.70
N SER A 194 13.76 -16.22 5.46
CA SER A 194 14.75 -15.92 6.51
C SER A 194 14.75 -14.44 6.93
N ASN A 195 14.02 -13.58 6.21
CA ASN A 195 13.86 -12.15 6.43
C ASN A 195 12.39 -11.75 6.66
N THR A 196 11.52 -12.73 6.88
CA THR A 196 10.14 -12.47 7.25
C THR A 196 9.78 -13.20 8.54
N ILE A 197 9.22 -12.45 9.49
CA ILE A 197 8.77 -12.98 10.78
C ILE A 197 7.54 -13.87 10.55
N LEU A 198 7.62 -15.12 11.00
CA LEU A 198 6.51 -16.09 10.96
C LEU A 198 5.62 -15.94 12.20
N ALA A 199 6.25 -15.90 13.36
CA ALA A 199 5.61 -15.71 14.65
C ALA A 199 6.56 -14.93 15.55
N ALA A 200 6.02 -14.10 16.43
CA ALA A 200 6.80 -13.43 17.45
C ALA A 200 6.05 -13.45 18.77
N GLU A 201 6.79 -13.33 19.86
CA GLU A 201 6.22 -13.37 21.19
C GLU A 201 5.18 -12.27 21.38
N LYS A 202 4.02 -12.70 21.90
CA LYS A 202 2.93 -11.82 22.27
C LYS A 202 3.32 -11.06 23.54
N ALA A 203 3.17 -9.74 23.54
CA ALA A 203 3.27 -9.00 24.79
C ALA A 203 2.19 -9.49 25.77
N ALA A 204 2.60 -9.90 26.97
CA ALA A 204 1.71 -10.20 28.08
C ALA A 204 1.95 -9.18 29.19
N PRO A 205 0.92 -8.79 29.98
CA PRO A 205 1.16 -8.04 31.19
C PRO A 205 1.87 -8.91 32.22
N SER A 206 3.04 -8.48 32.68
CA SER A 206 3.87 -9.20 33.66
C SER A 206 3.15 -9.52 34.97
N GLN A 207 2.09 -8.78 35.30
CA GLN A 207 1.22 -9.04 36.46
C GLN A 207 0.25 -10.24 36.27
N TYR A 208 0.15 -10.82 35.07
CA TYR A 208 -0.80 -11.89 34.73
C TYR A 208 -0.13 -13.19 34.25
N TRP A 209 1.04 -13.53 34.78
CA TRP A 209 1.65 -14.88 34.63
C TRP A 209 0.82 -15.99 35.30
N THR A 210 -0.12 -15.59 36.15
CA THR A 210 -1.19 -16.45 36.64
C THR A 210 -2.49 -15.99 36.00
N ILE A 211 -3.36 -16.94 35.70
CA ILE A 211 -4.78 -16.69 35.41
C ILE A 211 -5.31 -16.17 36.77
N PRO A 212 -5.77 -14.90 36.93
CA PRO A 212 -6.41 -14.35 38.15
C PRO A 212 -7.41 -15.28 38.92
N GLY A 213 -8.20 -14.79 39.86
CA GLY A 213 -9.25 -15.61 40.51
C GLY A 213 -10.67 -15.21 40.12
N ALA A 214 -10.85 -13.93 39.81
CA ALA A 214 -12.12 -13.24 39.90
C ALA A 214 -12.56 -12.62 38.57
N ALA A 215 -13.84 -12.82 38.23
CA ALA A 215 -14.48 -12.31 37.02
C ALA A 215 -14.83 -10.81 37.10
N PRO A 216 -15.00 -10.11 35.96
CA PRO A 216 -14.90 -10.59 34.59
C PRO A 216 -13.46 -10.60 34.06
N TRP A 217 -13.12 -11.70 33.41
CA TRP A 217 -11.80 -11.93 32.86
C TRP A 217 -11.77 -11.57 31.38
N PRO A 218 -10.70 -10.96 30.87
CA PRO A 218 -10.48 -10.79 29.44
C PRO A 218 -10.07 -12.15 28.86
N TYR A 219 -10.94 -13.15 28.93
CA TYR A 219 -10.66 -14.52 28.48
C TYR A 219 -10.19 -14.52 27.01
N TRP A 220 -10.63 -13.52 26.24
CA TRP A 220 -10.18 -13.27 24.87
C TRP A 220 -8.67 -12.95 24.80
N GLU A 221 -8.10 -12.19 25.74
CA GLU A 221 -6.65 -11.91 25.80
C GLU A 221 -5.82 -13.08 26.33
N MET A 222 -6.37 -13.84 27.27
CA MET A 222 -5.63 -14.91 27.96
C MET A 222 -5.65 -16.24 27.21
N TYR A 223 -6.74 -16.54 26.50
CA TYR A 223 -6.91 -17.78 25.75
C TYR A 223 -6.85 -17.51 24.26
N GLY A 224 -5.67 -17.09 23.79
CA GLY A 224 -5.31 -16.97 22.37
C GLY A 224 -5.55 -18.24 21.51
N TYR A 225 -6.32 -19.22 21.97
CA TYR A 225 -6.72 -20.44 21.30
C TYR A 225 -8.12 -20.40 20.67
N TYR A 226 -9.06 -19.58 21.16
CA TYR A 226 -10.48 -19.73 20.78
C TYR A 226 -10.97 -18.80 19.65
N THR A 227 -10.21 -17.78 19.25
CA THR A 227 -10.65 -16.77 18.26
C THR A 227 -9.58 -16.44 17.22
N GLY A 228 -9.45 -17.24 16.17
CA GLY A 228 -8.30 -17.16 15.24
C GLY A 228 -8.08 -15.86 14.43
N ALA A 229 -8.98 -14.87 14.48
CA ALA A 229 -8.83 -13.59 13.79
C ALA A 229 -9.68 -12.49 14.47
N ASP A 230 -9.49 -12.35 15.77
CA ASP A 230 -10.06 -11.28 16.57
C ASP A 230 -8.92 -10.43 17.16
N TRP A 231 -9.26 -9.28 17.72
CA TRP A 231 -8.31 -8.34 18.36
C TRP A 231 -7.26 -8.97 19.31
N PRO A 232 -7.54 -10.04 20.06
CA PRO A 232 -6.55 -10.65 20.95
C PRO A 232 -5.45 -11.45 20.26
N HIS A 233 -5.56 -11.65 18.94
CA HIS A 233 -4.62 -12.41 18.11
C HIS A 233 -3.94 -11.54 17.07
N MET A 234 -4.56 -10.42 16.70
CA MET A 234 -3.99 -9.47 15.75
C MET A 234 -2.85 -8.70 16.40
N ARG A 235 -1.62 -8.94 15.94
CA ARG A 235 -0.43 -8.23 16.37
C ARG A 235 0.21 -7.53 15.19
N LEU A 236 0.80 -6.38 15.44
CA LEU A 236 1.55 -5.64 14.44
C LEU A 236 2.64 -4.81 15.07
N PHE A 237 3.64 -4.56 14.25
CA PHE A 237 4.65 -3.54 14.49
C PHE A 237 4.10 -2.22 13.94
N GLY A 238 4.29 -1.13 14.70
CA GLY A 238 3.85 0.20 14.27
C GLY A 238 2.40 0.53 14.65
N ALA A 239 1.78 1.46 13.91
CA ALA A 239 0.51 2.07 14.30
C ALA A 239 -0.72 1.41 13.66
N LEU A 240 -1.77 1.22 14.44
CA LEU A 240 -3.01 0.52 14.04
C LEU A 240 -4.09 1.45 13.47
N LYS A 241 -3.99 2.76 13.73
CA LYS A 241 -4.58 3.90 13.01
C LYS A 241 -4.26 5.17 13.80
N THR A 242 -4.17 6.31 13.13
CA THR A 242 -4.03 7.63 13.76
C THR A 242 -5.36 8.21 14.25
N THR A 243 -6.51 7.65 13.85
CA THR A 243 -7.84 8.13 14.25
C THR A 243 -8.86 6.97 14.34
N GLY A 244 -8.99 6.36 15.52
CA GLY A 244 -10.00 5.33 15.80
C GLY A 244 -9.91 4.76 17.22
N PRO A 245 -11.00 4.19 17.76
CA PRO A 245 -11.10 3.83 19.19
C PRO A 245 -10.25 2.63 19.65
N ASN A 246 -9.47 1.98 18.78
CA ASN A 246 -8.31 1.22 19.22
C ASN A 246 -7.43 0.72 18.06
N PRO A 247 -6.12 0.59 18.29
CA PRO A 247 -5.28 1.46 19.12
C PRO A 247 -4.82 2.69 18.36
N SER A 248 -5.05 3.85 18.96
CA SER A 248 -4.54 5.15 18.53
C SER A 248 -3.13 5.34 19.10
N GLY A 249 -2.11 5.02 18.32
CA GLY A 249 -0.70 5.15 18.71
C GLY A 249 0.19 4.11 18.04
N GLU A 250 1.49 4.38 18.01
CA GLU A 250 2.50 3.38 17.71
C GLU A 250 2.44 2.29 18.78
N VAL A 251 2.45 1.02 18.36
CA VAL A 251 2.45 -0.13 19.25
C VAL A 251 3.91 -0.54 19.46
N PRO A 252 4.55 -0.15 20.59
CA PRO A 252 5.95 -0.46 20.82
C PRO A 252 6.13 -1.93 21.17
N LEU A 253 7.37 -2.39 21.06
CA LEU A 253 7.80 -3.60 21.74
C LEU A 253 7.76 -3.35 23.25
N ARG A 254 7.15 -4.26 24.01
CA ARG A 254 7.04 -4.15 25.47
C ARG A 254 7.78 -5.28 26.15
N ASP A 255 8.69 -4.91 27.05
CA ASP A 255 9.23 -5.87 28.02
C ASP A 255 8.27 -6.05 29.22
N ASP A 256 8.61 -6.98 30.10
CA ASP A 256 7.83 -7.25 31.30
C ASP A 256 7.77 -6.08 32.28
N SER A 257 8.81 -5.26 32.34
CA SER A 257 8.90 -4.10 33.24
C SER A 257 8.16 -2.86 32.72
N ALA A 258 7.77 -2.86 31.44
CA ALA A 258 7.08 -1.76 30.82
C ALA A 258 5.79 -1.41 31.58
N SER A 259 5.70 -0.14 32.00
CA SER A 259 4.51 0.39 32.65
C SER A 259 3.32 0.27 31.71
N ARG A 260 2.34 -0.54 32.11
CA ARG A 260 1.05 -0.67 31.43
C ARG A 260 0.10 0.20 32.22
N GLY A 261 -0.52 1.19 31.56
CA GLY A 261 -1.39 2.16 32.23
C GLY A 261 -2.33 1.48 33.23
N ALA A 262 -2.45 2.03 34.43
CA ALA A 262 -3.24 1.50 35.54
C ALA A 262 -4.75 1.63 35.23
N SER A 263 -5.22 0.88 34.24
CA SER A 263 -6.63 0.76 33.93
C SER A 263 -7.21 -0.36 34.79
N THR A 264 -8.33 -0.07 35.43
CA THR A 264 -9.19 -1.04 36.15
C THR A 264 -9.74 -2.13 35.24
N VAL A 265 -9.60 -1.97 33.92
CA VAL A 265 -9.92 -2.97 32.89
C VAL A 265 -8.62 -3.41 32.19
N PRO A 266 -8.36 -4.71 32.05
CA PRO A 266 -7.20 -5.19 31.30
C PRO A 266 -7.20 -4.61 29.88
N ILE A 267 -6.18 -3.80 29.57
CA ILE A 267 -6.00 -3.21 28.25
C ILE A 267 -5.52 -4.34 27.32
N PRO A 268 -6.16 -4.54 26.15
CA PRO A 268 -5.67 -5.47 25.14
C PRO A 268 -4.21 -5.14 24.75
N GLU A 269 -3.34 -6.14 24.79
CA GLU A 269 -1.94 -5.96 24.38
C GLU A 269 -1.83 -6.21 22.88
N PHE A 270 -1.92 -5.16 22.05
CA PHE A 270 -1.90 -5.29 20.58
C PHE A 270 -0.50 -5.53 19.99
N GLY A 271 0.55 -5.45 20.81
CA GLY A 271 1.95 -5.51 20.38
C GLY A 271 2.65 -6.83 20.63
N PHE A 272 3.85 -6.92 20.09
CA PHE A 272 4.81 -7.97 20.40
C PHE A 272 5.62 -7.57 21.65
N GLY A 273 6.13 -8.56 22.38
CA GLY A 273 6.83 -8.33 23.64
C GLY A 273 7.25 -9.61 24.32
N SER A 274 8.07 -9.51 25.36
CA SER A 274 8.70 -10.66 26.01
C SER A 274 8.80 -10.54 27.52
N ALA A 275 8.87 -11.70 28.16
CA ALA A 275 9.26 -11.84 29.56
C ALA A 275 10.72 -11.43 29.81
N HIS A 276 11.54 -11.51 28.77
CA HIS A 276 12.96 -11.24 28.85
C HIS A 276 13.24 -9.73 28.70
N PRO A 277 14.10 -9.15 29.55
CA PRO A 277 14.46 -7.74 29.39
C PRO A 277 15.10 -7.48 28.02
N GLN A 278 14.65 -6.41 27.36
CA GLN A 278 15.25 -5.82 26.16
C GLN A 278 15.24 -6.66 24.87
N VAL A 279 14.65 -7.85 24.86
CA VAL A 279 14.60 -8.71 23.66
C VAL A 279 13.27 -9.44 23.57
N LEU A 280 12.86 -9.81 22.36
CA LEU A 280 11.76 -10.76 22.14
C LEU A 280 12.21 -11.94 21.28
N CYS A 281 11.67 -13.12 21.54
CA CYS A 281 11.89 -14.27 20.67
C CYS A 281 10.97 -14.20 19.46
N SER A 282 11.51 -14.54 18.31
CA SER A 282 10.77 -14.63 17.05
C SER A 282 11.14 -15.91 16.32
N VAL A 283 10.15 -16.49 15.66
CA VAL A 283 10.31 -17.56 14.68
C VAL A 283 10.16 -16.93 13.31
N TRP A 284 11.08 -17.25 12.41
CA TRP A 284 11.12 -16.72 11.06
C TRP A 284 10.50 -17.72 10.08
N GLY A 285 10.19 -17.28 8.87
CA GLY A 285 9.61 -18.14 7.83
C GLY A 285 10.45 -19.37 7.50
N ASP A 286 11.77 -19.35 7.77
CA ASP A 286 12.69 -20.48 7.64
C ASP A 286 12.70 -21.44 8.85
N GLY A 287 11.91 -21.16 9.88
CA GLY A 287 11.87 -21.92 11.13
C GLY A 287 13.01 -21.60 12.11
N SER A 288 13.94 -20.71 11.74
CA SER A 288 14.97 -20.24 12.67
C SER A 288 14.35 -19.39 13.78
N THR A 289 14.94 -19.49 14.96
CA THR A 289 14.58 -18.67 16.11
C THR A 289 15.60 -17.57 16.30
N ARG A 290 15.14 -16.32 16.44
CA ARG A 290 16.03 -15.17 16.63
C ARG A 290 15.50 -14.24 17.71
N MET A 291 16.44 -13.58 18.38
CA MET A 291 16.13 -12.52 19.32
C MET A 291 16.09 -11.19 18.58
N ILE A 292 15.02 -10.43 18.78
CA ILE A 292 14.87 -9.07 18.25
C ILE A 292 15.04 -8.11 19.43
N SER A 293 15.87 -7.09 19.26
CA SER A 293 16.04 -6.03 20.25
C SER A 293 14.71 -5.32 20.48
N ALA A 294 14.35 -5.08 21.75
CA ALA A 294 13.20 -4.24 22.09
C ALA A 294 13.38 -2.78 21.63
N ALA A 295 14.62 -2.39 21.30
CA ALA A 295 14.97 -1.07 20.74
C ALA A 295 15.00 -1.05 19.20
N ALA A 296 14.68 -2.16 18.52
CA ALA A 296 14.68 -2.21 17.07
C ALA A 296 13.66 -1.23 16.46
N ASP A 297 13.99 -0.69 15.29
CA ASP A 297 13.14 0.28 14.58
C ASP A 297 11.83 -0.38 14.13
N LEU A 298 10.69 0.23 14.49
CA LEU A 298 9.38 -0.33 14.22
C LEU A 298 9.02 -0.34 12.73
N THR A 299 9.65 0.51 11.91
CA THR A 299 9.51 0.50 10.44
C THR A 299 10.20 -0.73 9.86
N ILE A 300 11.40 -1.05 10.35
CA ILE A 300 12.15 -2.23 9.95
C ILE A 300 11.37 -3.48 10.38
N LEU A 301 10.83 -3.49 11.60
CA LEU A 301 10.00 -4.61 12.06
C LEU A 301 8.69 -4.75 11.28
N ASP A 302 8.04 -3.65 10.89
CA ASP A 302 6.87 -3.68 10.01
C ASP A 302 7.21 -4.27 8.64
N GLN A 303 8.37 -3.92 8.06
CA GLN A 303 8.87 -4.50 6.81
C GLN A 303 9.14 -6.00 6.96
N LEU A 304 9.82 -6.41 8.03
CA LEU A 304 10.09 -7.82 8.33
C LEU A 304 8.82 -8.60 8.71
N GLY A 305 7.76 -7.91 9.17
CA GLY A 305 6.45 -8.49 9.43
C GLY A 305 5.61 -8.69 8.17
N LYS A 306 6.05 -8.15 7.02
CA LYS A 306 5.40 -8.28 5.73
C LYS A 306 6.19 -9.25 4.85
N ARG A 307 5.44 -10.04 4.10
CA ARG A 307 6.01 -11.10 3.25
C ARG A 307 6.25 -10.65 1.80
N ALA A 308 5.69 -9.51 1.39
CA ALA A 308 5.71 -9.07 -0.01
C ALA A 308 5.50 -7.56 -0.14
N ASP A 309 6.20 -6.75 0.65
CA ASP A 309 6.15 -5.29 0.55
C ASP A 309 7.25 -4.72 -0.37
N GLY A 310 8.18 -5.56 -0.85
CA GLY A 310 9.21 -5.17 -1.81
C GLY A 310 10.28 -4.26 -1.21
N THR A 311 10.41 -4.25 0.12
CA THR A 311 11.51 -3.61 0.84
C THR A 311 12.54 -4.67 1.24
N SER A 312 13.81 -4.26 1.29
CA SER A 312 14.92 -5.12 1.71
C SER A 312 15.36 -4.74 3.11
N ALA A 313 14.57 -5.09 4.12
CA ALA A 313 15.01 -5.02 5.51
C ALA A 313 15.91 -6.23 5.81
N SER A 314 17.06 -5.99 6.44
CA SER A 314 17.99 -7.02 6.88
C SER A 314 17.99 -7.16 8.39
N MET A 315 18.37 -8.35 8.87
CA MET A 315 18.67 -8.56 10.29
C MET A 315 19.78 -7.66 10.82
N ASN A 316 20.70 -7.24 9.96
CA ASN A 316 21.78 -6.37 10.37
C ASN A 316 21.29 -4.95 10.67
N ASP A 317 20.04 -4.64 10.32
CA ASP A 317 19.40 -3.37 10.57
C ASP A 317 18.58 -3.38 11.90
N LEU A 318 18.56 -4.51 12.62
CA LEU A 318 17.86 -4.71 13.91
C LEU A 318 18.75 -4.50 15.15
#